data_AF-A0A7V5SSQ2-F1
#
_entry.id   AF-A0A7V5SSQ2-F1
#
_cell.length_a   1.000
_cell.length_b   1.000
_cell.length_c   1.000
_cell.angle_alpha   90.00
_cell.angle_beta   90.00
_cell.angle_gamma   90.00
#
_symmetry.space_group_name_H-M   'P 1'
#
loop_
_entity.id
_entity.type
_entity.pdbx_description
1 polymer ?
#
loop_
_entity_poly.entity_id
_entity_poly.type
_entity_poly.pdbx_seq_one_letter_code
_entity_poly.pdbx_strand_id
1 'polypeptide(L)'
;MSKNIFSKKFLFIFSFISIIFIFILGFFDLLIAQKSTYIYLNNIYIKDFADFMDNEGQYFAYGIVAIAIIIYILSFIPNFRVKLINARKYCIYIIIIFIIGSFLSIRIFKIIFARPRPNKVLSGEFYFNFPFTFGGLDLLKALSSGSFCSGHTGTAAIFFTLPFIFQYKKNKGITILLISISIIYSFLMAIGRILSVDHFASDTVCSIYLMVILSWLFYYKILKIPNQEINSYNPEKDMGNFYWLRFLIFTIIFLLFITIFILDLKIILLPNSLSTNYSLEWLLVHPEYIDKIIKIVIPNYISIPLLLIIFILIILNFDLLRSQLNKLDKTNFIILKIIRLKRF
;
A
#
# COMPACT_ATOMS: atom_id res chain seq x y z
N MET A 1 15.07 -27.70 11.48
CA MET A 1 14.26 -26.50 11.15
C MET A 1 13.70 -26.63 9.74
N SER A 2 12.38 -26.55 9.56
CA SER A 2 11.80 -26.53 8.21
C SER A 2 12.29 -25.27 7.47
N LYS A 3 12.84 -25.43 6.26
CA LYS A 3 13.22 -24.28 5.41
C LYS A 3 12.02 -23.36 5.24
N ASN A 4 12.20 -22.10 5.59
CA ASN A 4 11.21 -21.05 5.40
C ASN A 4 11.01 -20.81 3.89
N ILE A 5 9.77 -20.98 3.41
CA ILE A 5 9.42 -20.82 2.00
C ILE A 5 9.69 -19.37 1.54
N PHE A 6 9.33 -18.39 2.38
CA PHE A 6 9.47 -16.96 2.10
C PHE A 6 10.81 -16.39 2.58
N SER A 7 11.91 -17.05 2.21
CA SER A 7 13.27 -16.60 2.51
C SER A 7 13.63 -15.26 1.83
N LYS A 8 14.69 -14.59 2.30
CA LYS A 8 15.23 -13.39 1.61
C LYS A 8 15.59 -13.68 0.15
N LYS A 9 16.10 -14.88 -0.14
CA LYS A 9 16.44 -15.32 -1.50
C LYS A 9 15.18 -15.43 -2.36
N PHE A 10 14.09 -15.98 -1.83
CA PHE A 10 12.80 -16.00 -2.51
C PHE A 10 12.34 -14.58 -2.87
N LEU A 11 12.38 -13.65 -1.91
CA LEU A 11 11.95 -12.27 -2.14
C LEU A 11 12.75 -11.59 -3.25
N PHE A 12 14.08 -11.76 -3.23
CA PHE A 12 14.97 -11.18 -4.24
C PHE A 12 14.65 -11.72 -5.65
N ILE A 13 14.55 -13.05 -5.79
CA ILE A 13 14.22 -13.69 -7.07
C ILE A 13 12.84 -13.27 -7.54
N PHE A 14 11.83 -13.33 -6.66
CA PHE A 14 10.47 -12.91 -6.98
C PHE A 14 10.42 -11.46 -7.43
N SER A 15 11.14 -10.56 -6.75
CA SER A 15 11.18 -9.14 -7.11
C SER A 15 11.81 -8.91 -8.47
N PHE A 16 12.97 -9.54 -8.72
CA PHE A 16 13.67 -9.42 -9.99
C PHE A 16 12.80 -9.90 -11.15
N ILE A 17 12.20 -11.09 -11.03
CA ILE A 17 11.30 -11.65 -12.04
C ILE A 17 10.07 -10.76 -12.23
N SER A 18 9.44 -10.30 -11.14
CA SER A 18 8.23 -9.47 -11.22
C SER A 18 8.51 -8.14 -11.92
N ILE A 19 9.63 -7.48 -11.60
CA ILE A 19 10.01 -6.21 -12.23
C ILE A 19 10.24 -6.41 -13.73
N ILE A 20 11.03 -7.43 -14.11
CA ILE A 20 11.24 -7.76 -15.54
C ILE A 20 9.90 -8.02 -16.23
N PHE A 21 9.03 -8.81 -15.59
CA PHE A 21 7.73 -9.15 -16.16
C PHE A 21 6.81 -7.94 -16.33
N ILE A 22 6.82 -6.99 -15.38
CA ILE A 22 6.08 -5.72 -15.49
C ILE A 22 6.55 -4.93 -16.70
N PHE A 23 7.87 -4.84 -16.95
CA PHE A 23 8.40 -4.15 -18.12
C PHE A 23 8.04 -4.85 -19.43
N ILE A 24 8.21 -6.19 -19.49
CA ILE A 24 7.83 -6.98 -20.67
C ILE A 24 6.35 -6.77 -21.00
N LEU A 25 5.46 -6.91 -20.01
CA LEU A 25 4.03 -6.65 -20.20
C LEU A 25 3.76 -5.20 -20.60
N GLY A 26 4.51 -4.25 -20.06
CA GLY A 26 4.44 -2.83 -20.43
C GLY A 26 4.56 -2.59 -21.94
N PHE A 27 5.40 -3.35 -22.64
CA PHE A 27 5.52 -3.28 -24.10
C PHE A 27 4.32 -3.85 -24.86
N PHE A 28 3.60 -4.81 -24.26
CA PHE A 28 2.44 -5.45 -24.89
C PHE A 28 1.10 -4.91 -24.39
N ASP A 29 1.08 -4.02 -23.41
CA ASP A 29 -0.11 -3.52 -22.74
C ASP A 29 -1.18 -3.00 -23.72
N LEU A 30 -0.79 -2.20 -24.72
CA LEU A 30 -1.73 -1.64 -25.69
C LEU A 30 -2.34 -2.73 -26.59
N LEU A 31 -1.50 -3.67 -27.06
CA LEU A 31 -1.96 -4.80 -27.87
C LEU A 31 -2.91 -5.70 -27.08
N ILE A 32 -2.58 -5.97 -25.81
CA ILE A 32 -3.42 -6.75 -24.90
C ILE A 32 -4.76 -6.03 -24.70
N ALA A 33 -4.76 -4.72 -24.44
CA ALA A 33 -5.98 -3.94 -24.26
C ALA A 33 -6.89 -3.96 -25.50
N GLN A 34 -6.32 -3.80 -26.70
CA GLN A 34 -7.07 -3.88 -27.96
C GLN A 34 -7.75 -5.25 -28.13
N LYS A 35 -7.00 -6.33 -27.92
CA LYS A 35 -7.53 -7.70 -27.98
C LYS A 35 -8.58 -7.95 -26.92
N SER A 36 -8.35 -7.52 -25.67
CA SER A 36 -9.31 -7.64 -24.58
C SER A 36 -10.61 -6.93 -24.90
N THR A 37 -10.56 -5.72 -25.47
CA THR A 37 -11.76 -4.98 -25.90
C THR A 37 -12.56 -5.78 -26.91
N TYR A 38 -11.89 -6.33 -27.93
CA TYR A 38 -12.55 -7.17 -28.93
C TYR A 38 -13.21 -8.41 -28.29
N ILE A 39 -12.51 -9.12 -27.41
CA ILE A 39 -13.05 -10.32 -26.74
C ILE A 39 -14.23 -9.95 -25.83
N TYR A 40 -14.10 -8.88 -25.04
CA TYR A 40 -15.11 -8.43 -24.09
C TYR A 40 -16.42 -8.03 -24.79
N LEU A 41 -16.35 -7.38 -25.95
CA LEU A 41 -17.53 -6.97 -26.72
C LEU A 41 -18.22 -8.12 -27.45
N ASN A 42 -17.48 -9.16 -27.84
CA ASN A 42 -17.99 -10.23 -28.70
C ASN A 42 -18.30 -11.55 -27.98
N ASN A 43 -18.01 -11.68 -26.68
CA ASN A 43 -18.24 -12.91 -25.93
C ASN A 43 -18.94 -12.64 -24.60
N ILE A 44 -20.23 -12.99 -24.54
CA ILE A 44 -21.09 -12.74 -23.37
C ILE A 44 -20.57 -13.39 -22.10
N TYR A 45 -20.04 -14.63 -22.17
CA TYR A 45 -19.51 -15.33 -21.00
C TYR A 45 -18.24 -14.66 -20.45
N ILE A 46 -17.38 -14.16 -21.35
CA ILE A 46 -16.19 -13.41 -20.96
C ILE A 46 -16.58 -12.08 -20.31
N LYS A 47 -17.58 -11.41 -20.87
CA LYS A 47 -18.13 -10.17 -20.30
C LYS A 47 -18.69 -10.41 -18.90
N ASP A 48 -19.56 -11.41 -18.73
CA ASP A 48 -20.15 -11.76 -17.43
C ASP A 48 -19.07 -12.08 -16.39
N PHE A 49 -18.03 -12.82 -16.78
CA PHE A 49 -16.89 -13.10 -15.92
C PHE A 49 -16.13 -11.83 -15.52
N ALA A 50 -15.82 -10.95 -16.49
CA ALA A 50 -15.10 -9.72 -16.23
C ALA A 50 -15.91 -8.77 -15.32
N ASP A 51 -17.22 -8.66 -15.59
CA ASP A 51 -18.16 -7.86 -14.80
C ASP A 51 -18.34 -8.41 -13.39
N PHE A 52 -18.39 -9.74 -13.23
CA PHE A 52 -18.38 -10.38 -11.90
C PHE A 52 -17.09 -10.07 -11.13
N MET A 53 -15.93 -10.23 -11.77
CA MET A 53 -14.66 -9.96 -11.12
C MET A 53 -14.50 -8.49 -10.73
N ASP A 54 -15.04 -7.56 -11.54
CA ASP A 54 -15.04 -6.14 -11.22
C ASP A 54 -15.96 -5.81 -10.03
N ASN A 55 -17.23 -6.21 -10.11
CA ASN A 55 -18.24 -5.78 -9.16
C ASN A 55 -18.21 -6.58 -7.85
N GLU A 56 -18.08 -7.90 -7.94
CA GLU A 56 -18.28 -8.81 -6.82
C GLU A 56 -17.00 -9.48 -6.36
N GLY A 57 -16.04 -9.65 -7.29
CA GLY A 57 -14.83 -10.40 -7.03
C GLY A 57 -14.15 -9.96 -5.75
N GLN A 58 -14.00 -8.65 -5.50
CA GLN A 58 -13.34 -8.12 -4.30
C GLN A 58 -13.99 -8.48 -2.95
N TYR A 59 -15.27 -8.87 -2.93
CA TYR A 59 -15.99 -9.15 -1.69
C TYR A 59 -15.42 -10.34 -0.91
N PHE A 60 -14.80 -11.32 -1.58
CA PHE A 60 -14.12 -12.41 -0.87
C PHE A 60 -12.96 -11.91 0.00
N ALA A 61 -12.18 -10.96 -0.51
CA ALA A 61 -11.09 -10.36 0.25
C ALA A 61 -11.61 -9.48 1.40
N TYR A 62 -12.68 -8.72 1.18
CA TYR A 62 -13.34 -7.96 2.25
C TYR A 62 -13.90 -8.88 3.34
N GLY A 63 -14.41 -10.06 2.99
CA GLY A 63 -14.83 -11.08 3.96
C GLY A 63 -13.70 -11.51 4.89
N ILE A 64 -12.50 -11.77 4.36
CA ILE A 64 -11.31 -12.11 5.16
C ILE A 64 -10.94 -10.97 6.10
N VAL A 65 -10.93 -9.73 5.60
CA VAL A 65 -10.62 -8.55 6.41
C VAL A 65 -11.67 -8.36 7.51
N ALA A 66 -12.95 -8.51 7.19
CA ALA A 66 -14.04 -8.41 8.15
C ALA A 66 -13.91 -9.46 9.27
N ILE A 67 -13.61 -10.72 8.92
CA ILE A 67 -13.33 -11.79 9.89
C ILE A 67 -12.14 -11.41 10.77
N ALA A 68 -11.05 -10.89 10.17
CA ALA A 68 -9.88 -10.44 10.92
C ALA A 68 -10.23 -9.31 11.91
N ILE A 69 -11.04 -8.33 11.51
CA ILE A 69 -11.51 -7.23 12.37
C ILE A 69 -12.37 -7.78 13.52
N ILE A 70 -13.33 -8.65 13.24
CA ILE A 70 -14.21 -9.25 14.25
C ILE A 70 -13.38 -10.03 15.28
N ILE A 71 -12.48 -10.91 14.82
CA ILE A 71 -11.59 -11.68 15.72
C ILE A 71 -10.70 -10.74 16.54
N TYR A 72 -10.17 -9.68 15.91
CA TYR A 72 -9.35 -8.68 16.60
C TYR A 72 -10.15 -7.99 17.72
N ILE A 73 -11.37 -7.53 17.45
CA ILE A 73 -12.23 -6.89 18.46
C ILE A 73 -12.61 -7.87 19.57
N LEU A 74 -13.09 -9.06 19.21
CA LEU A 74 -13.48 -10.10 20.18
C LEU A 74 -12.33 -10.49 21.09
N SER A 75 -11.09 -10.43 20.60
CA SER A 75 -9.92 -10.76 21.41
C SER A 75 -9.72 -9.83 22.61
N PHE A 76 -10.34 -8.65 22.68
CA PHE A 76 -10.29 -7.74 23.84
C PHE A 76 -11.33 -8.06 24.92
N ILE A 77 -12.34 -8.85 24.60
CA ILE A 77 -13.40 -9.24 25.54
C ILE A 77 -12.87 -10.33 26.49
N PRO A 78 -12.98 -10.20 27.83
CA PRO A 78 -12.38 -11.13 28.79
C PRO A 78 -12.66 -12.62 28.51
N ASN A 79 -13.90 -12.96 28.16
CA ASN A 79 -14.31 -14.34 27.90
C ASN A 79 -13.63 -14.98 26.68
N PHE A 80 -13.27 -14.17 25.68
CA PHE A 80 -12.64 -14.65 24.45
C PHE A 80 -11.12 -14.43 24.43
N ARG A 81 -10.61 -13.52 25.27
CA ARG A 81 -9.21 -13.09 25.29
C ARG A 81 -8.24 -14.26 25.39
N VAL A 82 -8.47 -15.19 26.32
CA VAL A 82 -7.56 -16.34 26.54
C VAL A 82 -7.39 -17.18 25.26
N LYS A 83 -8.46 -17.35 24.47
CA LYS A 83 -8.45 -18.13 23.24
C LYS A 83 -7.89 -17.36 22.05
N LEU A 84 -8.16 -16.05 21.97
CA LEU A 84 -7.90 -15.24 20.78
C LEU A 84 -6.65 -14.36 20.85
N ILE A 85 -6.00 -14.23 22.00
CA ILE A 85 -4.84 -13.34 22.15
C ILE A 85 -3.71 -13.67 21.17
N ASN A 86 -3.49 -14.95 20.89
CA ASN A 86 -2.49 -15.40 19.92
C ASN A 86 -2.87 -15.08 18.47
N ALA A 87 -4.16 -14.90 18.17
CA ALA A 87 -4.66 -14.56 16.84
C ALA A 87 -4.47 -13.07 16.50
N ARG A 88 -4.39 -12.20 17.51
CA ARG A 88 -4.31 -10.73 17.33
C ARG A 88 -3.23 -10.28 16.35
N LYS A 89 -2.03 -10.83 16.48
CA LYS A 89 -0.88 -10.48 15.61
C LYS A 89 -1.13 -10.80 14.14
N TYR A 90 -1.90 -11.84 13.85
CA TYR A 90 -2.28 -12.21 12.49
C TYR A 90 -3.43 -11.36 11.98
N CYS A 91 -4.43 -11.09 12.83
CA CYS A 91 -5.55 -10.22 12.48
C CYS A 91 -5.08 -8.81 12.15
N ILE A 92 -4.24 -8.20 13.01
CA ILE A 92 -3.70 -6.87 12.74
C ILE A 92 -2.82 -6.88 11.49
N TYR A 93 -2.06 -7.94 11.23
CA TYR A 93 -1.28 -8.06 10.01
C TYR A 93 -2.15 -8.01 8.75
N ILE A 94 -3.24 -8.77 8.71
CA ILE A 94 -4.20 -8.74 7.59
C ILE A 94 -4.80 -7.33 7.43
N ILE A 95 -5.25 -6.71 8.53
CA ILE A 95 -5.87 -5.38 8.53
C ILE A 95 -4.88 -4.31 8.04
N ILE A 96 -3.65 -4.34 8.55
CA ILE A 96 -2.58 -3.42 8.14
C ILE A 96 -2.26 -3.59 6.66
N ILE A 97 -2.11 -4.82 6.16
CA ILE A 97 -1.82 -5.06 4.75
C ILE A 97 -2.98 -4.60 3.86
N PHE A 98 -4.22 -4.76 4.29
CA PHE A 98 -5.36 -4.23 3.56
C PHE A 98 -5.33 -2.70 3.47
N ILE A 99 -5.19 -2.01 4.61
CA ILE A 99 -5.22 -0.55 4.68
C ILE A 99 -4.01 0.05 3.96
N ILE A 100 -2.81 -0.42 4.28
CA ILE A 100 -1.58 0.14 3.73
C ILE A 100 -1.38 -0.29 2.30
N GLY A 101 -1.50 -1.59 2.02
CA GLY A 101 -1.25 -2.13 0.69
C GLY A 101 -2.36 -1.77 -0.29
N SER A 102 -3.54 -2.36 -0.10
CA SER A 102 -4.61 -2.23 -1.09
C SER A 102 -5.22 -0.83 -1.14
N PHE A 103 -5.45 -0.21 0.02
CA PHE A 103 -6.12 1.08 0.05
C PHE A 103 -5.16 2.25 -0.20
N LEU A 104 -4.11 2.38 0.61
CA LEU A 104 -3.29 3.59 0.62
C LEU A 104 -2.20 3.57 -0.46
N SER A 105 -1.39 2.51 -0.53
CA SER A 105 -0.26 2.45 -1.46
C SER A 105 -0.73 2.49 -2.91
N ILE A 106 -1.80 1.77 -3.26
CA ILE A 106 -2.35 1.80 -4.62
C ILE A 106 -2.88 3.18 -4.99
N ARG A 107 -3.57 3.88 -4.09
CA ARG A 107 -4.05 5.26 -4.33
C ARG A 107 -2.90 6.24 -4.52
N ILE A 108 -1.84 6.09 -3.72
CA ILE A 108 -0.61 6.87 -3.87
C ILE A 108 -0.01 6.64 -5.25
N PHE A 109 0.12 5.38 -5.69
CA PHE A 109 0.65 5.06 -7.02
C PHE A 109 -0.22 5.66 -8.13
N LYS A 110 -1.55 5.58 -8.00
CA LYS A 110 -2.48 6.20 -8.97
C LYS A 110 -2.26 7.70 -9.11
N ILE A 111 -2.10 8.40 -8.00
CA ILE A 111 -1.80 9.83 -7.97
C ILE A 111 -0.45 10.13 -8.63
N ILE A 112 0.60 9.40 -8.23
CA ILE A 112 1.98 9.65 -8.67
C ILE A 112 2.04 9.48 -10.17
N PHE A 113 1.69 8.29 -10.65
CA PHE A 113 1.84 7.93 -12.04
C PHE A 113 0.76 8.52 -12.92
N ALA A 114 -0.45 8.80 -12.40
CA ALA A 114 -1.53 9.44 -13.15
C ALA A 114 -1.76 8.81 -14.54
N ARG A 115 -1.54 7.48 -14.62
CA ARG A 115 -1.60 6.73 -15.87
C ARG A 115 -3.07 6.60 -16.33
N PRO A 116 -3.41 7.02 -17.56
CA PRO A 116 -4.75 6.83 -18.12
C PRO A 116 -5.12 5.34 -18.24
N ARG A 117 -6.41 5.01 -18.09
CA ARG A 117 -6.91 3.64 -18.30
C ARG A 117 -6.87 3.22 -19.76
N PRO A 118 -6.83 1.91 -20.05
CA PRO A 118 -6.82 1.42 -21.43
C PRO A 118 -8.03 1.90 -22.24
N ASN A 119 -9.24 1.86 -21.68
CA ASN A 119 -10.44 2.33 -22.39
C ASN A 119 -10.35 3.81 -22.83
N LYS A 120 -9.75 4.66 -22.00
CA LYS A 120 -9.50 6.07 -22.28
C LYS A 120 -8.45 6.26 -23.37
N VAL A 121 -7.37 5.48 -23.33
CA VAL A 121 -6.35 5.48 -24.38
C VAL A 121 -6.90 5.01 -25.72
N LEU A 122 -7.67 3.91 -25.72
CA LEU A 122 -8.25 3.34 -26.94
C LEU A 122 -9.32 4.24 -27.57
N SER A 123 -10.01 5.05 -26.75
CA SER A 123 -10.95 6.07 -27.24
C SER A 123 -10.28 7.31 -27.84
N GLY A 124 -8.95 7.45 -27.69
CA GLY A 124 -8.20 8.63 -28.13
C GLY A 124 -8.26 9.82 -27.18
N GLU A 125 -8.86 9.68 -25.99
CA GLU A 125 -8.95 10.77 -24.99
C GLU A 125 -7.59 11.08 -24.36
N PHE A 126 -6.69 10.08 -24.27
CA PHE A 126 -5.35 10.23 -23.73
C PHE A 126 -4.32 9.40 -24.50
N TYR A 127 -3.05 9.79 -24.43
CA TYR A 127 -1.94 9.02 -24.96
C TYR A 127 -1.59 7.81 -24.09
N PHE A 128 -1.04 6.77 -24.72
CA PHE A 128 -0.50 5.62 -24.00
C PHE A 128 0.76 6.00 -23.22
N ASN A 129 0.85 5.54 -21.97
CA ASN A 129 2.04 5.67 -21.12
C ASN A 129 2.52 4.28 -20.71
N PHE A 130 3.84 4.08 -20.69
CA PHE A 130 4.47 2.87 -20.16
C PHE A 130 4.34 2.79 -18.63
N PRO A 131 4.41 1.59 -18.01
CA PRO A 131 4.44 1.47 -16.55
C PRO A 131 5.62 2.27 -15.97
N PHE A 132 5.42 2.84 -14.78
CA PHE A 132 6.37 3.72 -14.09
C PHE A 132 6.72 5.04 -14.80
N THR A 133 5.96 5.44 -15.82
CA THR A 133 6.05 6.80 -16.40
C THR A 133 4.92 7.69 -15.89
N PHE A 134 5.17 9.00 -15.85
CA PHE A 134 4.14 9.97 -15.49
C PHE A 134 3.17 10.14 -16.65
N GLY A 135 1.88 9.96 -16.37
CA GLY A 135 0.76 10.18 -17.27
C GLY A 135 0.13 11.56 -17.10
N GLY A 136 -0.78 11.89 -18.02
CA GLY A 136 -1.39 13.22 -18.14
C GLY A 136 -2.68 13.43 -17.33
N LEU A 137 -3.07 12.52 -16.42
CA LEU A 137 -4.28 12.74 -15.62
C LEU A 137 -4.05 13.80 -14.53
N ASP A 138 -5.00 14.73 -14.42
CA ASP A 138 -5.12 15.62 -13.27
C ASP A 138 -5.22 14.81 -11.97
N LEU A 139 -4.73 15.36 -10.87
CA LEU A 139 -4.63 14.68 -9.56
C LEU A 139 -5.95 14.05 -9.08
N LEU A 140 -7.06 14.81 -9.13
CA LEU A 140 -8.37 14.32 -8.70
C LEU A 140 -8.92 13.25 -9.65
N LYS A 141 -8.65 13.37 -10.96
CA LYS A 141 -9.00 12.32 -11.94
C LYS A 141 -8.14 11.09 -11.72
N ALA A 142 -6.83 11.23 -11.50
CA ALA A 142 -5.92 10.13 -11.24
C ALA A 142 -6.37 9.27 -10.03
N LEU A 143 -6.92 9.89 -8.99
CA LEU A 143 -7.49 9.17 -7.84
C LEU A 143 -8.63 8.20 -8.22
N SER A 144 -9.56 8.62 -9.09
CA SER A 144 -10.74 7.83 -9.49
C SER A 144 -10.49 7.00 -10.75
N SER A 145 -9.87 7.60 -11.76
CA SER A 145 -9.65 7.05 -13.10
C SER A 145 -8.20 6.68 -13.40
N GLY A 146 -7.27 6.76 -12.45
CA GLY A 146 -5.90 6.25 -12.64
C GLY A 146 -5.87 4.73 -12.74
N SER A 147 -5.06 4.21 -13.67
CA SER A 147 -4.93 2.78 -13.94
C SER A 147 -3.84 2.11 -13.08
N PHE A 148 -2.70 2.77 -12.85
CA PHE A 148 -1.55 2.16 -12.20
C PHE A 148 -1.49 2.54 -10.71
N CYS A 149 -1.65 1.64 -9.74
CA CYS A 149 -1.90 0.19 -9.83
C CYS A 149 -3.40 -0.17 -9.77
N SER A 150 -3.74 -1.43 -10.05
CA SER A 150 -5.10 -1.98 -9.95
C SER A 150 -5.52 -2.23 -8.50
N GLY A 151 -6.50 -1.46 -8.02
CA GLY A 151 -7.07 -1.61 -6.67
C GLY A 151 -7.74 -2.96 -6.44
N HIS A 152 -8.57 -3.42 -7.39
CA HIS A 152 -9.25 -4.71 -7.30
C HIS A 152 -8.26 -5.88 -7.23
N THR A 153 -7.22 -5.87 -8.08
CA THR A 153 -6.17 -6.90 -8.05
C THR A 153 -5.36 -6.85 -6.75
N GLY A 154 -5.04 -5.65 -6.25
CA GLY A 154 -4.37 -5.48 -4.96
C GLY A 154 -5.22 -6.00 -3.79
N THR A 155 -6.52 -5.73 -3.78
CA THR A 155 -7.47 -6.26 -2.80
C THR A 155 -7.52 -7.79 -2.86
N ALA A 156 -7.59 -8.39 -4.05
CA ALA A 156 -7.54 -9.84 -4.20
C ALA A 156 -6.20 -10.44 -3.71
N ALA A 157 -5.09 -9.72 -3.89
CA ALA A 157 -3.78 -10.13 -3.42
C ALA A 157 -3.61 -10.09 -1.88
N ILE A 158 -4.61 -9.62 -1.10
CA ILE A 158 -4.63 -9.77 0.37
C ILE A 158 -4.53 -11.24 0.78
N PHE A 159 -5.04 -12.18 -0.04
CA PHE A 159 -4.96 -13.61 0.24
C PHE A 159 -3.52 -14.08 0.46
N PHE A 160 -2.52 -13.41 -0.13
CA PHE A 160 -1.11 -13.70 0.13
C PHE A 160 -0.71 -13.55 1.59
N THR A 161 -1.47 -12.86 2.44
CA THR A 161 -1.21 -12.80 3.89
C THR A 161 -1.37 -14.17 4.57
N LEU A 162 -2.29 -15.01 4.11
CA LEU A 162 -2.60 -16.32 4.69
C LEU A 162 -1.41 -17.30 4.66
N PRO A 163 -0.71 -17.54 3.54
CA PRO A 163 0.44 -18.44 3.56
C PRO A 163 1.56 -17.95 4.47
N PHE A 164 1.75 -16.64 4.68
CA PHE A 164 2.70 -16.14 5.69
C PHE A 164 2.30 -16.53 7.12
N ILE A 165 1.01 -16.55 7.44
CA ILE A 165 0.50 -16.95 8.76
C ILE A 165 0.69 -18.47 8.98
N PHE A 166 0.42 -19.28 7.96
CA PHE A 166 0.39 -20.74 8.11
C PHE A 166 1.75 -21.43 7.93
N GLN A 167 2.74 -20.77 7.32
CA GLN A 167 4.09 -21.35 7.15
C GLN A 167 4.74 -21.74 8.49
N TYR A 168 4.46 -21.00 9.58
CA TYR A 168 5.07 -21.25 10.88
C TYR A 168 4.50 -22.50 11.56
N LYS A 169 3.23 -22.84 11.30
CA LYS A 169 2.57 -24.03 11.85
C LYS A 169 3.11 -25.35 11.26
N LYS A 170 4.21 -25.29 10.50
CA LYS A 170 4.93 -26.42 9.86
C LYS A 170 4.08 -27.29 8.93
N ASN A 171 2.84 -26.90 8.63
CA ASN A 171 2.01 -27.58 7.65
C ASN A 171 2.32 -27.05 6.25
N LYS A 172 3.36 -27.64 5.63
CA LYS A 172 3.79 -27.29 4.27
C LYS A 172 2.66 -27.44 3.25
N GLY A 173 1.84 -28.49 3.38
CA GLY A 173 0.72 -28.75 2.48
C GLY A 173 -0.30 -27.61 2.47
N ILE A 174 -0.76 -27.19 3.66
CA ILE A 174 -1.67 -26.04 3.80
C ILE A 174 -1.03 -24.76 3.27
N THR A 175 0.25 -24.54 3.55
CA THR A 175 0.94 -23.33 3.08
C THR A 175 1.01 -23.28 1.55
N ILE A 176 1.34 -24.40 0.90
CA ILE A 176 1.36 -24.51 -0.56
C ILE A 176 -0.04 -24.30 -1.14
N LEU A 177 -1.07 -24.93 -0.54
CA LEU A 177 -2.45 -24.74 -0.95
C LEU A 177 -2.87 -23.26 -0.89
N LEU A 178 -2.55 -22.57 0.20
CA LEU A 178 -2.86 -21.15 0.37
C LEU A 178 -2.08 -20.26 -0.60
N ILE A 179 -0.83 -20.59 -0.93
CA ILE A 179 -0.07 -19.92 -1.99
C ILE A 179 -0.80 -20.09 -3.33
N SER A 180 -1.19 -21.31 -3.68
CA SER A 180 -1.90 -21.61 -4.92
C SER A 180 -3.23 -20.85 -5.01
N ILE A 181 -4.03 -20.86 -3.94
CA ILE A 181 -5.29 -20.10 -3.89
C ILE A 181 -5.03 -18.60 -4.07
N SER A 182 -4.03 -18.05 -3.38
CA SER A 182 -3.68 -16.63 -3.48
C SER A 182 -3.26 -16.23 -4.90
N ILE A 183 -2.44 -17.07 -5.55
CA ILE A 183 -2.02 -16.88 -6.94
C ILE A 183 -3.25 -16.95 -7.85
N ILE A 184 -3.97 -18.07 -7.87
CA ILE A 184 -5.10 -18.30 -8.77
C ILE A 184 -6.12 -17.17 -8.66
N TYR A 185 -6.53 -16.83 -7.45
CA TYR A 185 -7.55 -15.81 -7.25
C TYR A 185 -7.07 -14.40 -7.62
N SER A 186 -5.82 -14.02 -7.30
CA SER A 186 -5.25 -12.74 -7.74
C SER A 186 -5.12 -12.66 -9.26
N PHE A 187 -4.77 -13.77 -9.92
CA PHE A 187 -4.68 -13.86 -11.38
C PHE A 187 -6.05 -13.80 -12.04
N LEU A 188 -7.06 -14.50 -11.52
CA LEU A 188 -8.44 -14.39 -12.01
C LEU A 188 -8.93 -12.95 -11.92
N MET A 189 -8.64 -12.27 -10.80
CA MET A 189 -8.98 -10.86 -10.64
C MET A 189 -8.23 -9.98 -11.66
N ALA A 190 -6.92 -10.19 -11.82
CA ALA A 190 -6.13 -9.48 -12.83
C ALA A 190 -6.72 -9.66 -14.24
N ILE A 191 -7.05 -10.90 -14.63
CA ILE A 191 -7.63 -11.22 -15.94
C ILE A 191 -8.98 -10.51 -16.12
N GLY A 192 -9.87 -10.56 -15.14
CA GLY A 192 -11.16 -9.85 -15.20
C GLY A 192 -10.98 -8.34 -15.45
N ARG A 193 -10.04 -7.70 -14.74
CA ARG A 193 -9.75 -6.25 -14.88
C ARG A 193 -9.09 -5.88 -16.22
N ILE A 194 -8.33 -6.80 -16.81
CA ILE A 194 -7.73 -6.63 -18.14
C ILE A 194 -8.79 -6.81 -19.23
N LEU A 195 -9.70 -7.78 -19.06
CA LEU A 195 -10.80 -8.04 -19.99
C LEU A 195 -11.83 -6.90 -19.99
N SER A 196 -12.16 -6.33 -18.82
CA SER A 196 -13.01 -5.14 -18.72
C SER A 196 -12.34 -3.85 -19.21
N VAL A 197 -11.09 -3.92 -19.69
CA VAL A 197 -10.34 -2.81 -20.30
C VAL A 197 -10.12 -1.64 -19.31
N ASP A 198 -10.20 -1.93 -18.01
CA ASP A 198 -10.01 -0.94 -16.97
C ASP A 198 -8.56 -0.81 -16.51
N HIS A 199 -7.78 -1.86 -16.68
CA HIS A 199 -6.36 -1.88 -16.29
C HIS A 199 -5.50 -2.55 -17.34
N PHE A 200 -4.28 -2.05 -17.48
CA PHE A 200 -3.26 -2.72 -18.27
C PHE A 200 -2.74 -3.96 -17.54
N ALA A 201 -2.13 -4.89 -18.28
CA ALA A 201 -1.60 -6.11 -17.69
C ALA A 201 -0.47 -5.80 -16.69
N SER A 202 0.42 -4.86 -17.05
CA SER A 202 1.48 -4.39 -16.15
C SER A 202 0.95 -3.78 -14.83
N ASP A 203 -0.19 -3.08 -14.86
CA ASP A 203 -0.84 -2.50 -13.67
C ASP A 203 -1.23 -3.59 -12.65
N THR A 204 -1.82 -4.68 -13.15
CA THR A 204 -2.31 -5.77 -12.32
C THR A 204 -1.17 -6.58 -11.70
N VAL A 205 -0.12 -6.89 -12.48
CA VAL A 205 1.08 -7.58 -11.97
C VAL A 205 1.80 -6.72 -10.94
N CYS A 206 1.92 -5.40 -11.17
CA CYS A 206 2.52 -4.50 -10.19
C CYS A 206 1.75 -4.49 -8.87
N SER A 207 0.42 -4.59 -8.91
CA SER A 207 -0.42 -4.70 -7.71
C SER A 207 -0.12 -5.97 -6.91
N ILE A 208 -0.01 -7.12 -7.58
CA ILE A 208 0.35 -8.39 -6.94
C ILE A 208 1.75 -8.31 -6.34
N TYR A 209 2.72 -7.81 -7.11
CA TYR A 209 4.10 -7.60 -6.66
C TYR A 209 4.13 -6.76 -5.39
N LEU A 210 3.51 -5.58 -5.41
CA LEU A 210 3.46 -4.66 -4.28
C LEU A 210 2.88 -5.34 -3.03
N MET A 211 1.77 -6.07 -3.17
CA MET A 211 1.11 -6.75 -2.06
C MET A 211 1.95 -7.88 -1.45
N VAL A 212 2.68 -8.64 -2.27
CA VAL A 212 3.61 -9.68 -1.78
C VAL A 212 4.79 -9.06 -1.04
N ILE A 213 5.38 -7.98 -1.56
CA ILE A 213 6.50 -7.27 -0.91
C ILE A 213 6.06 -6.68 0.43
N LEU A 214 4.92 -6.00 0.47
CA LEU A 214 4.38 -5.43 1.70
C LEU A 214 4.06 -6.54 2.71
N SER A 215 3.41 -7.62 2.28
CA SER A 215 3.14 -8.79 3.13
C SER A 215 4.43 -9.32 3.77
N TRP A 216 5.48 -9.53 2.97
CA TRP A 216 6.78 -9.98 3.46
C TRP A 216 7.41 -8.98 4.44
N LEU A 217 7.43 -7.69 4.09
CA LEU A 217 8.06 -6.63 4.89
C LEU A 217 7.37 -6.51 6.25
N PHE A 218 6.03 -6.46 6.27
CA PHE A 218 5.28 -6.35 7.51
C PHE A 218 5.43 -7.59 8.36
N TYR A 219 5.31 -8.79 7.77
CA TYR A 219 5.40 -10.03 8.52
C TYR A 219 6.79 -10.22 9.17
N TYR A 220 7.88 -10.02 8.42
CA TYR A 220 9.24 -10.31 8.89
C TYR A 220 9.95 -9.13 9.56
N LYS A 221 9.76 -7.89 9.07
CA LYS A 221 10.60 -6.75 9.47
C LYS A 221 9.91 -5.81 10.42
N ILE A 222 8.67 -5.45 10.14
CA ILE A 222 7.96 -4.42 10.90
C ILE A 222 7.28 -5.06 12.11
N LEU A 223 6.37 -6.01 11.90
CA LEU A 223 5.63 -6.67 12.97
C LEU A 223 6.49 -7.77 13.64
N LYS A 224 7.49 -8.32 12.93
CA LYS A 224 8.38 -9.38 13.41
C LYS A 224 7.59 -10.58 13.97
N ILE A 225 6.53 -11.00 13.27
CA ILE A 225 5.61 -12.05 13.70
C ILE A 225 6.35 -13.35 14.07
N PRO A 226 7.35 -13.83 13.30
CA PRO A 226 8.12 -15.03 13.68
C PRO A 226 8.74 -14.97 15.06
N ASN A 227 9.24 -13.81 15.48
CA ASN A 227 9.83 -13.65 16.82
C ASN A 227 8.75 -13.74 17.90
N GLN A 228 7.55 -13.23 17.61
CA GLN A 228 6.39 -13.36 18.50
C GLN A 228 5.81 -14.78 18.54
N GLU A 229 6.10 -15.62 17.56
CA GLU A 229 5.66 -17.02 17.53
C GLU A 229 6.59 -17.95 18.32
N ILE A 230 7.85 -17.56 18.49
CA ILE A 230 8.85 -18.27 19.30
C ILE A 230 8.92 -17.68 20.74
N ASN A 231 8.02 -16.75 21.07
CA ASN A 231 7.99 -16.01 22.34
C ASN A 231 9.29 -15.27 22.67
N SER A 232 10.14 -14.97 21.67
CA SER A 232 11.36 -14.17 21.86
C SER A 232 11.08 -12.67 21.91
N TYR A 233 9.85 -12.27 21.57
CA TYR A 233 9.40 -10.88 21.57
C TYR A 233 7.90 -10.82 21.85
N ASN A 234 7.45 -10.01 22.83
CA ASN A 234 6.02 -9.81 23.11
C ASN A 234 5.70 -8.30 23.19
N PRO A 235 5.28 -7.68 22.08
CA PRO A 235 5.02 -6.24 22.04
C PRO A 235 3.88 -5.82 22.97
N GLU A 236 2.92 -6.69 23.29
CA GLU A 236 1.87 -6.34 24.24
C GLU A 236 2.39 -6.24 25.68
N LYS A 237 3.37 -7.07 26.04
CA LYS A 237 4.03 -7.01 27.35
C LYS A 237 4.93 -5.77 27.44
N ASP A 238 5.64 -5.45 26.36
CA ASP A 238 6.65 -4.39 26.35
C ASP A 238 6.04 -2.99 26.13
N MET A 239 4.95 -2.89 25.35
CA MET A 239 4.39 -1.62 24.87
C MET A 239 2.87 -1.47 25.14
N GLY A 240 2.25 -2.45 25.80
CA GLY A 240 0.85 -2.42 26.23
C GLY A 240 -0.18 -2.93 25.21
N ASN A 241 -1.42 -3.15 25.69
CA ASN A 241 -2.49 -3.83 24.95
C ASN A 241 -2.93 -3.13 23.64
N PHE A 242 -2.69 -1.82 23.50
CA PHE A 242 -3.12 -1.02 22.35
C PHE A 242 -1.97 -0.67 21.38
N TYR A 243 -0.79 -1.26 21.56
CA TYR A 243 0.38 -1.00 20.72
C TYR A 243 0.06 -1.08 19.22
N TRP A 244 -0.62 -2.16 18.81
CA TRP A 244 -0.97 -2.42 17.42
C TRP A 244 -1.88 -1.36 16.80
N LEU A 245 -2.86 -0.87 17.56
CA LEU A 245 -3.77 0.18 17.10
C LEU A 245 -3.02 1.50 16.95
N ARG A 246 -2.15 1.85 17.91
CA ARG A 246 -1.31 3.05 17.82
C ARG A 246 -0.38 3.00 16.61
N PHE A 247 0.23 1.84 16.37
CA PHE A 247 1.11 1.61 15.22
C PHE A 247 0.35 1.77 13.89
N LEU A 248 -0.86 1.22 13.78
CA LEU A 248 -1.70 1.37 12.60
C LEU A 248 -2.05 2.84 12.35
N ILE A 249 -2.53 3.56 13.37
CA ILE A 249 -2.87 4.99 13.28
C ILE A 249 -1.65 5.80 12.82
N PHE A 250 -0.49 5.58 13.44
CA PHE A 250 0.75 6.24 13.07
C PHE A 250 1.09 6.01 11.60
N THR A 251 1.00 4.76 11.14
CA THR A 251 1.36 4.42 9.77
C THR A 251 0.41 5.05 8.75
N ILE A 252 -0.88 5.14 9.05
CA ILE A 252 -1.86 5.85 8.22
C ILE A 252 -1.50 7.34 8.13
N ILE A 253 -1.24 8.00 9.27
CA ILE A 253 -0.89 9.43 9.30
C ILE A 253 0.39 9.69 8.51
N PHE A 254 1.42 8.85 8.70
CA PHE A 254 2.69 8.96 8.00
C PHE A 254 2.53 8.83 6.47
N LEU A 255 1.70 7.90 6.01
CA LEU A 255 1.45 7.69 4.59
C LEU A 255 0.58 8.80 3.98
N LEU A 256 -0.40 9.34 4.72
CA LEU A 256 -1.14 10.53 4.30
C LEU A 256 -0.21 11.73 4.14
N PHE A 257 0.72 11.92 5.07
CA PHE A 257 1.72 12.97 4.97
C PHE A 257 2.62 12.79 3.74
N ILE A 258 3.13 11.58 3.49
CA ILE A 258 3.93 11.29 2.28
C ILE A 258 3.12 11.61 1.03
N THR A 259 1.83 11.26 1.03
CA THR A 259 0.93 11.57 -0.10
C THR A 259 0.89 13.07 -0.34
N ILE A 260 0.57 13.87 0.69
CA ILE A 260 0.52 15.34 0.58
C ILE A 260 1.86 15.91 0.10
N PHE A 261 2.97 15.44 0.67
CA PHE A 261 4.31 15.87 0.28
C PHE A 261 4.61 15.61 -1.20
N ILE A 262 4.25 14.44 -1.70
CA ILE A 262 4.43 14.09 -3.12
C ILE A 262 3.50 14.89 -4.02
N LEU A 263 2.28 15.20 -3.56
CA LEU A 263 1.35 16.05 -4.28
C LEU A 263 1.90 17.46 -4.44
N ASP A 264 2.41 18.04 -3.36
CA ASP A 264 3.02 19.37 -3.38
C ASP A 264 4.23 19.38 -4.35
N LEU A 265 5.06 18.34 -4.32
CA LEU A 265 6.20 18.22 -5.25
C LEU A 265 5.71 18.15 -6.70
N LYS A 266 4.66 17.38 -6.98
CA LYS A 266 4.10 17.24 -8.33
C LYS A 266 3.53 18.56 -8.83
N ILE A 267 2.77 19.28 -8.01
CA ILE A 267 2.18 20.58 -8.36
C ILE A 267 3.28 21.59 -8.72
N ILE A 268 4.39 21.58 -7.98
CA ILE A 268 5.49 22.50 -8.21
C ILE A 268 6.30 22.11 -9.45
N LEU A 269 6.57 20.82 -9.65
CA LEU A 269 7.34 20.32 -10.79
C LEU A 269 6.55 20.34 -12.11
N LEU A 270 5.22 20.27 -12.04
CA LEU A 270 4.33 20.23 -13.20
C LEU A 270 3.19 21.26 -13.05
N PRO A 271 3.48 22.57 -13.18
CA PRO A 271 2.45 23.60 -13.09
C PRO A 271 1.36 23.35 -14.14
N ASN A 272 0.09 23.48 -13.74
CA ASN A 272 -1.09 23.16 -14.56
C ASN A 272 -1.18 23.89 -15.92
N SER A 273 -0.38 24.95 -16.16
CA SER A 273 -0.29 25.62 -17.46
C SER A 273 0.68 24.96 -18.45
N LEU A 274 1.42 23.93 -18.01
CA LEU A 274 2.49 23.26 -18.77
C LEU A 274 2.22 21.75 -18.98
N SER A 275 1.10 21.23 -18.46
CA SER A 275 0.83 19.80 -18.34
C SER A 275 0.47 19.07 -19.64
N THR A 276 0.30 19.78 -20.77
CA THR A 276 -0.06 19.13 -22.04
C THR A 276 1.08 18.95 -23.03
N ASN A 277 2.20 19.69 -22.94
CA ASN A 277 3.15 19.75 -24.07
C ASN A 277 4.65 19.64 -23.76
N TYR A 278 5.09 19.51 -22.51
CA TYR A 278 6.51 19.65 -22.20
C TYR A 278 7.11 18.41 -21.51
N SER A 279 7.89 17.65 -22.29
CA SER A 279 8.73 16.54 -21.84
C SER A 279 9.93 17.04 -21.02
N LEU A 280 10.67 16.13 -20.38
CA LEU A 280 11.93 16.44 -19.69
C LEU A 280 12.93 17.19 -20.60
N GLU A 281 12.83 16.98 -21.92
CA GLU A 281 13.63 17.69 -22.94
C GLU A 281 13.32 19.18 -22.98
N TRP A 282 12.10 19.61 -22.67
CA TRP A 282 11.75 21.04 -22.65
C TRP A 282 12.44 21.78 -21.49
N LEU A 283 12.54 21.15 -20.32
CA LEU A 283 13.28 21.70 -19.17
C LEU A 283 14.78 21.83 -19.44
N LEU A 284 15.34 20.95 -20.28
CA LEU A 284 16.73 21.06 -20.74
C LEU A 284 16.93 22.23 -21.72
N VAL A 285 15.86 22.64 -22.42
CA VAL A 285 15.88 23.76 -23.37
C VAL A 285 15.58 25.10 -22.68
N HIS A 286 14.97 25.10 -21.49
CA HIS A 286 14.60 26.31 -20.73
C HIS A 286 15.15 26.36 -19.30
N PRO A 287 16.49 26.44 -19.14
CA PRO A 287 17.16 26.43 -17.82
C PRO A 287 16.78 27.61 -16.92
N GLU A 288 16.28 28.72 -17.46
CA GLU A 288 15.84 29.91 -16.72
C GLU A 288 14.69 29.63 -15.73
N TYR A 289 13.95 28.54 -15.90
CA TYR A 289 12.91 28.11 -14.97
C TYR A 289 13.45 27.30 -13.79
N ILE A 290 14.66 26.74 -13.88
CA ILE A 290 15.28 25.94 -12.82
C ILE A 290 15.50 26.78 -11.57
N ASP A 291 16.03 27.99 -11.71
CA ASP A 291 16.27 28.89 -10.57
C ASP A 291 14.99 29.37 -9.89
N LYS A 292 13.91 29.57 -10.66
CA LYS A 292 12.58 29.90 -10.10
C LYS A 292 12.02 28.73 -9.30
N ILE A 293 12.14 27.51 -9.81
CA ILE A 293 11.71 26.29 -9.11
C ILE A 293 12.52 26.14 -7.81
N ILE A 294 13.85 26.29 -7.86
CA ILE A 294 14.73 26.17 -6.69
C ILE A 294 14.36 27.20 -5.60
N LYS A 295 14.14 28.46 -5.96
CA LYS A 295 13.80 29.53 -4.98
C LYS A 295 12.42 29.37 -4.35
N ILE A 296 11.45 28.77 -5.05
CA ILE A 296 10.09 28.53 -4.54
C ILE A 296 10.04 27.26 -3.67
N VAL A 297 10.75 26.20 -4.08
CA VAL A 297 10.70 24.90 -3.41
C VAL A 297 11.44 24.92 -2.07
N ILE A 298 12.67 25.46 -2.02
CA ILE A 298 13.55 25.27 -0.86
C ILE A 298 13.02 25.89 0.45
N PRO A 299 12.53 27.15 0.50
CA PRO A 299 12.12 27.78 1.76
C PRO A 299 10.85 27.17 2.36
N ASN A 300 9.91 26.75 1.53
CA ASN A 300 8.63 26.18 1.97
C ASN A 300 8.75 24.72 2.44
N TYR A 301 9.83 24.01 2.08
CA TYR A 301 10.02 22.59 2.33
C TYR A 301 10.85 22.24 3.57
N ILE A 302 11.45 23.21 4.27
CA ILE A 302 12.18 22.91 5.52
C ILE A 302 11.20 22.74 6.70
N SER A 303 10.02 23.37 6.66
CA SER A 303 9.04 23.35 7.75
C SER A 303 8.22 22.06 7.83
N ILE A 304 7.88 21.45 6.70
CA ILE A 304 6.98 20.28 6.62
C ILE A 304 7.64 18.97 7.10
N PRO A 305 8.86 18.59 6.65
CA PRO A 305 9.61 17.46 7.19
C PRO A 305 10.00 17.65 8.65
N LEU A 306 10.28 18.89 9.08
CA LEU A 306 10.58 19.20 10.49
C LEU A 306 9.35 19.00 11.39
N LEU A 307 8.17 19.44 10.97
CA LEU A 307 6.90 19.18 11.65
C LEU A 307 6.59 17.68 11.75
N LEU A 308 6.88 16.91 10.70
CA LEU A 308 6.73 15.46 10.72
C LEU A 308 7.74 14.80 11.66
N ILE A 309 9.01 15.19 11.62
CA ILE A 309 10.04 14.68 12.53
C ILE A 309 9.64 14.98 13.98
N ILE A 310 9.15 16.20 14.27
CA ILE A 310 8.63 16.57 15.59
C ILE A 310 7.43 15.70 15.97
N PHE A 311 6.46 15.47 15.08
CA PHE A 311 5.31 14.62 15.33
C PHE A 311 5.68 13.14 15.55
N ILE A 312 6.59 12.61 14.74
CA ILE A 312 7.17 11.26 14.85
C ILE A 312 7.91 11.12 16.17
N LEU A 313 8.74 12.11 16.55
CA LEU A 313 9.47 12.10 17.81
C LEU A 313 8.52 12.20 19.00
N ILE A 314 7.47 13.01 18.95
CA ILE A 314 6.47 13.10 20.03
C ILE A 314 5.78 11.75 20.26
N ILE A 315 5.41 11.05 19.19
CA ILE A 315 4.67 9.77 19.29
C ILE A 315 5.58 8.58 19.60
N LEU A 316 6.72 8.45 18.92
CA LEU A 316 7.67 7.35 19.16
C LEU A 316 8.35 7.46 20.52
N ASN A 317 8.62 8.68 20.98
CA ASN A 317 9.07 8.92 22.34
C ASN A 317 7.92 9.18 23.30
N PHE A 318 6.63 8.92 23.02
CA PHE A 318 5.60 9.26 24.02
C PHE A 318 5.84 8.56 25.36
N ASP A 319 6.38 7.33 25.35
CA ASP A 319 6.76 6.60 26.56
C ASP A 319 8.16 6.95 27.09
N LEU A 320 9.12 7.34 26.23
CA LEU A 320 10.43 7.86 26.67
C LEU A 320 10.32 9.26 27.26
N LEU A 321 9.53 10.12 26.63
CA LEU A 321 9.12 11.46 27.06
C LEU A 321 8.26 11.35 28.31
N ARG A 322 7.33 10.38 28.43
CA ARG A 322 6.60 10.10 29.68
C ARG A 322 7.53 9.57 30.78
N SER A 323 8.46 8.68 30.45
CA SER A 323 9.50 8.17 31.37
C SER A 323 10.43 9.30 31.84
N GLN A 324 10.84 10.19 30.95
CA GLN A 324 11.65 11.35 31.27
C GLN A 324 10.86 12.44 32.00
N LEU A 325 9.58 12.67 31.65
CA LEU A 325 8.67 13.58 32.36
C LEU A 325 8.36 13.09 33.78
N ASN A 326 8.13 11.78 33.96
CA ASN A 326 7.99 11.16 35.28
C ASN A 326 9.31 11.16 36.08
N LYS A 327 10.47 11.25 35.42
CA LYS A 327 11.77 11.50 36.08
C LYS A 327 11.99 12.98 36.40
N LEU A 328 11.39 13.88 35.62
CA LEU A 328 11.42 15.34 35.82
C LEU A 328 10.47 15.82 36.93
N ASP A 329 9.58 14.95 37.42
CA ASP A 329 8.61 15.19 38.50
C ASP A 329 9.24 15.47 39.89
N LYS A 330 10.58 15.49 40.01
CA LYS A 330 11.25 15.83 41.28
C LYS A 330 12.03 17.14 41.28
N THR A 331 12.26 17.79 40.14
CA THR A 331 13.19 18.94 40.12
C THR A 331 12.72 20.18 39.37
N ASN A 332 11.70 20.14 38.51
CA ASN A 332 11.30 21.35 37.77
C ASN A 332 9.78 21.58 37.73
N PHE A 333 9.29 22.24 38.79
CA PHE A 333 7.89 22.60 39.03
C PHE A 333 7.33 23.65 38.05
N ILE A 334 8.17 24.30 37.24
CA ILE A 334 7.78 25.47 36.43
C ILE A 334 7.19 25.06 35.06
N ILE A 335 7.72 24.01 34.42
CA ILE A 335 7.25 23.57 33.09
C ILE A 335 5.88 22.87 33.17
N LEU A 336 5.64 22.13 34.26
CA LEU A 336 4.34 21.50 34.53
C LEU A 336 3.21 22.52 34.76
N LYS A 337 3.53 23.73 35.26
CA LYS A 337 2.55 24.80 35.48
C LYS A 337 2.08 25.43 34.16
N ILE A 338 2.96 25.53 33.16
CA ILE A 338 2.63 26.04 31.82
C ILE A 338 1.77 25.04 31.04
N ILE A 339 1.99 23.72 31.22
CA ILE A 339 1.20 22.68 30.55
C ILE A 339 -0.16 22.46 31.25
N ARG A 340 -0.27 22.66 32.57
CA ARG A 340 -1.55 22.59 33.29
C ARG A 340 -2.52 23.73 32.96
N LEU A 341 -2.01 24.88 32.50
CA LEU A 341 -2.83 26.04 32.11
C LEU A 341 -3.46 25.92 30.70
N LYS A 342 -3.16 24.87 29.94
CA LYS A 342 -3.79 24.58 28.63
C LYS A 342 -4.78 23.40 28.64
N ARG A 343 -5.28 23.03 29.82
CA ARG A 343 -6.47 22.17 29.95
C ARG A 343 -7.69 23.02 30.28
N PHE A 344 -8.23 23.67 29.25
CA PHE A 344 -9.64 23.96 29.06
C PHE A 344 -9.95 23.78 27.57
#